data_AF-A0A820VGP5-F1
#
_entry.id   AF-A0A820VGP5-F1
#
_cell.length_a   1.000
_cell.length_b   1.000
_cell.length_c   1.000
_cell.angle_alpha   90.00
_cell.angle_beta   90.00
_cell.angle_gamma   90.00
#
_symmetry.space_group_name_H-M   'P 1'
#
loop_
_entity.id
_entity.type
_entity.pdbx_description
1 polymer ?
#
loop_
_entity_poly.entity_id
_entity_poly.type
_entity_poly.pdbx_seq_one_letter_code
_entity_poly.pdbx_strand_id
1 'polypeptide(L)'
;MNIACTICLDRFFLSSIISASPCGHLFHDKCLDRWLIDERKKTCPQCRTSITPKQVLKKLYLMEPLCQTQVPSGGQDSSELLNQIETQEAKILDCEQRCRKTLHDLQKSEERRQAFENDVISLRKQLTEQSNKNQRIINERDAKINMLIEQYKHVDLSNKKDEQIKSLQTKLAEYRNVELIYKGLASNFKAELQKMVGSCQTIQDKDRVIEELIRYNVILKEEHSKMSDDKQDLIRNLDRITVQCEKMQL
;
A
#
# COMPACT_ATOMS: atom_id res chain seq x y z
N MET A 1 -15.83 30.27 55.93
CA MET A 1 -14.78 29.31 55.53
C MET A 1 -15.05 28.89 54.09
N ASN A 2 -14.09 29.00 53.17
CA ASN A 2 -14.28 28.64 51.77
C ASN A 2 -13.48 27.36 51.49
N ILE A 3 -14.16 26.21 51.53
CA ILE A 3 -13.53 24.90 51.30
C ILE A 3 -13.66 24.58 49.80
N ALA A 4 -12.53 24.49 49.09
CA ALA A 4 -12.47 24.29 47.64
C ALA A 4 -11.34 23.34 47.25
N CYS A 5 -11.46 22.70 46.08
CA CYS A 5 -10.44 21.78 45.56
C CYS A 5 -9.29 22.57 44.93
N THR A 6 -8.06 22.44 45.44
CA THR A 6 -6.92 23.23 44.91
C THR A 6 -6.35 22.71 43.58
N ILE A 7 -6.83 21.55 43.10
CA ILE A 7 -6.46 21.03 41.78
C ILE A 7 -7.28 21.70 40.66
N CYS A 8 -8.59 21.82 40.83
CA CYS A 8 -9.48 22.43 39.82
C CYS A 8 -9.95 23.84 40.18
N LEU A 9 -9.65 24.31 41.39
CA LEU A 9 -10.03 25.62 41.95
C LEU A 9 -11.55 25.81 42.17
N ASP A 10 -12.35 24.75 42.05
CA ASP A 10 -13.80 24.79 42.26
C ASP A 10 -14.20 24.51 43.72
N ARG A 11 -15.34 25.09 44.12
CA ARG A 11 -15.99 24.82 45.41
C ARG A 11 -16.57 23.41 45.47
N PHE A 12 -16.66 22.85 46.67
CA PHE A 12 -17.39 21.61 46.90
C PHE A 12 -18.89 21.88 47.02
N PHE A 13 -19.71 21.09 46.32
CA PHE A 13 -21.16 21.07 46.44
C PHE A 13 -21.61 19.89 47.32
N LEU A 14 -22.86 19.90 47.79
CA LEU A 14 -23.42 18.78 48.56
C LEU A 14 -23.38 17.45 47.79
N SER A 15 -23.45 17.51 46.46
CA SER A 15 -23.33 16.35 45.56
C SER A 15 -21.89 16.00 45.18
N SER A 16 -20.89 16.79 45.60
CA SER A 16 -19.49 16.52 45.28
C SER A 16 -18.99 15.29 46.04
N ILE A 17 -18.37 14.36 45.31
CA ILE A 17 -17.61 13.26 45.90
C ILE A 17 -16.20 13.77 46.20
N ILE A 18 -15.83 13.77 47.48
CA ILE A 18 -14.57 14.33 47.98
C ILE A 18 -13.67 13.21 48.46
N SER A 19 -12.35 13.39 48.34
CA SER A 19 -11.35 12.49 48.89
C SER A 19 -10.32 13.28 49.70
N ALA A 20 -9.90 12.73 50.83
CA ALA A 20 -8.92 13.34 51.72
C ALA A 20 -7.58 12.60 51.63
N SER A 21 -6.52 13.38 51.44
CA SER A 21 -5.14 12.89 51.54
C SER A 21 -4.77 12.55 53.00
N PRO A 22 -3.74 11.73 53.26
CA PRO A 22 -3.31 11.36 54.62
C PRO A 22 -2.90 12.56 55.50
N CYS A 23 -2.57 13.70 54.89
CA CYS A 23 -2.28 14.96 55.58
C CYS A 23 -3.53 15.81 55.88
N GLY A 24 -4.74 15.35 55.53
CA GLY A 24 -6.01 16.03 55.82
C GLY A 24 -6.52 16.99 54.75
N HIS A 25 -5.77 17.26 53.69
CA HIS A 25 -6.24 18.13 52.59
C HIS A 25 -7.28 17.42 51.70
N LEU A 26 -8.31 18.17 51.29
CA LEU A 26 -9.50 17.71 50.57
C LEU A 26 -9.44 18.07 49.08
N PHE A 27 -9.89 17.14 48.23
CA PHE A 27 -9.93 17.28 46.78
C PHE A 27 -11.16 16.58 46.21
N HIS A 28 -11.63 16.96 45.03
CA HIS A 28 -12.60 16.11 44.30
C HIS A 28 -11.98 14.74 44.05
N ASP A 29 -12.76 13.66 44.22
CA ASP A 29 -12.24 12.30 44.12
C ASP A 29 -11.52 12.05 42.79
N LYS A 30 -12.18 12.44 41.69
CA LYS A 30 -11.63 12.38 40.33
C LYS A 30 -10.36 13.22 40.14
N CYS A 31 -10.28 14.38 40.80
CA CYS A 31 -9.10 15.24 40.69
C CYS A 31 -7.90 14.60 41.39
N LEU A 32 -8.11 14.05 42.58
CA LEU A 32 -7.04 13.37 43.32
C LEU A 32 -6.61 12.07 42.62
N ASP A 33 -7.54 11.30 42.05
CA ASP A 33 -7.21 10.11 41.27
C ASP A 33 -6.33 10.44 40.07
N ARG A 34 -6.73 11.43 39.26
CA ARG A 34 -5.92 11.87 38.12
C ARG A 34 -4.52 12.34 38.54
N TRP A 35 -4.41 12.99 39.70
CA TRP A 35 -3.12 13.42 40.23
C TRP A 35 -2.23 12.23 40.59
N LEU A 36 -2.77 11.19 41.24
CA LEU A 36 -2.02 10.04 41.73
C LEU A 36 -1.73 8.96 40.67
N ILE A 37 -2.42 8.98 39.52
CA ILE A 37 -2.16 8.07 38.39
C ILE A 37 -0.77 8.32 37.78
N ASP A 38 -0.29 9.56 37.77
CA ASP A 38 1.06 9.89 37.32
C ASP A 38 2.07 9.43 38.37
N GLU A 39 2.93 8.47 38.03
CA GLU A 39 3.89 7.85 38.96
C GLU A 39 4.83 8.86 39.64
N ARG A 40 5.04 10.03 39.01
CA ARG A 40 5.87 11.11 39.56
C ARG A 40 5.15 11.95 40.63
N LYS A 41 3.84 11.78 40.80
CA LYS A 41 2.95 12.66 41.60
C LYS A 41 2.26 11.93 42.76
N LYS A 42 2.95 11.00 43.42
CA LYS A 42 2.49 10.34 44.66
C LYS A 42 2.62 11.23 45.91
N THR A 43 2.19 12.48 45.81
CA THR A 43 2.28 13.50 46.86
C THR A 43 1.02 14.35 46.90
N CYS A 44 0.73 14.94 48.06
CA CYS A 44 -0.38 15.87 48.22
C CYS A 44 -0.16 17.13 47.36
N PRO A 45 -1.13 17.51 46.49
CA PRO A 45 -1.02 18.74 45.69
C PRO A 45 -0.83 20.01 46.52
N GLN A 46 -1.31 20.01 47.77
CA GLN A 46 -1.28 21.19 48.64
C GLN A 46 0.01 21.32 49.45
N CYS A 47 0.49 20.23 50.06
CA CYS A 47 1.59 20.27 51.02
C CYS A 47 2.74 19.31 50.68
N ARG A 48 2.65 18.58 49.57
CA ARG A 48 3.65 17.65 49.05
C ARG A 48 3.98 16.45 49.94
N THR A 49 3.25 16.22 51.03
CA THR A 49 3.33 14.99 51.82
C THR A 49 3.10 13.76 50.94
N SER A 50 3.93 12.74 51.08
CA SER A 50 3.81 11.50 50.29
C SER A 50 2.45 10.82 50.52
N ILE A 51 1.85 10.34 49.44
CA ILE A 51 0.55 9.66 49.46
C ILE A 51 0.74 8.22 48.99
N THR A 52 0.39 7.28 49.86
CA THR A 52 0.17 5.89 49.45
C THR A 52 -1.33 5.70 49.16
N PRO A 53 -1.75 5.05 48.06
CA PRO A 53 -3.16 4.87 47.72
C PRO A 53 -4.02 4.25 48.83
N LYS A 54 -3.43 3.39 49.68
CA LYS A 54 -4.09 2.77 50.83
C LYS A 54 -4.43 3.74 51.98
N GLN A 55 -3.84 4.94 51.98
CA GLN A 55 -3.98 5.93 53.06
C GLN A 55 -4.89 7.09 52.67
N VAL A 56 -5.51 7.05 51.49
CA VAL A 56 -6.45 8.07 51.02
C VAL A 56 -7.85 7.70 51.51
N LEU A 57 -8.52 8.61 52.21
CA LEU A 57 -9.93 8.46 52.55
C LEU A 57 -10.77 8.85 51.33
N LYS A 58 -11.43 7.85 50.75
CA LYS A 58 -12.19 7.98 49.50
C LYS A 58 -13.67 8.21 49.75
N LYS A 59 -14.32 8.94 48.83
CA LYS A 59 -15.79 9.08 48.77
C LYS A 59 -16.42 9.62 50.05
N LEU A 60 -15.90 10.75 50.52
CA LEU A 60 -16.52 11.57 51.54
C LEU A 60 -17.68 12.37 50.92
N TYR A 61 -18.80 12.42 51.62
CA TYR A 61 -20.00 13.14 51.23
C TYR A 61 -20.28 14.26 52.25
N LEU A 62 -20.62 15.45 51.76
CA LEU A 62 -21.06 16.54 52.62
C LEU A 62 -22.54 16.32 52.94
N MET A 63 -22.82 15.87 54.17
CA MET A 63 -24.19 15.90 54.69
C MET A 63 -24.57 17.33 55.03
N GLU A 64 -25.82 17.69 54.75
CA GLU A 64 -26.40 18.94 55.23
C GLU A 64 -26.41 18.95 56.77
N PRO A 65 -26.02 20.06 57.42
CA PRO A 65 -26.29 20.19 58.84
C PRO A 65 -27.81 20.11 59.04
N LEU A 66 -28.25 19.25 59.96
CA LEU A 66 -29.62 19.28 60.50
C LEU A 66 -29.77 20.61 61.23
N CYS A 67 -30.03 21.68 60.48
CA CYS A 67 -30.26 23.00 61.04
C CYS A 67 -31.63 22.95 61.70
N GLN A 68 -31.60 23.06 63.02
CA GLN A 68 -32.68 23.19 63.98
C GLN A 68 -34.01 23.60 63.35
N THR A 69 -34.98 22.70 63.42
CA THR A 69 -36.39 22.99 63.23
C THR A 69 -36.81 24.06 64.25
N GLN A 70 -36.86 25.31 63.80
CA GLN A 70 -37.79 26.26 64.39
C GLN A 70 -39.20 25.76 64.01
N VAL A 71 -39.85 25.12 64.98
CA VAL A 71 -41.29 24.84 64.90
C VAL A 71 -42.00 26.19 65.00
N PRO A 72 -42.74 26.65 63.97
CA PRO A 72 -43.63 27.78 64.16
C PRO A 72 -44.83 27.28 64.97
N SER A 73 -44.91 27.71 66.23
CA SER A 73 -46.17 27.69 66.97
C SER A 73 -47.13 28.70 66.35
N GLY A 74 -48.12 28.17 65.64
CA GLY A 74 -49.25 28.90 65.07
C GLY A 74 -49.99 27.93 64.15
N GLY A 75 -51.25 27.61 64.45
CA GLY A 75 -52.04 26.75 63.58
C GLY A 75 -51.99 27.31 62.16
N GLN A 76 -51.53 26.52 61.21
CA GLN A 76 -51.65 26.89 59.80
C GLN A 76 -53.14 27.02 59.52
N ASP A 77 -53.57 28.23 59.17
CA ASP A 77 -54.96 28.47 58.84
C ASP A 77 -55.30 27.62 57.62
N SER A 78 -56.45 26.94 57.66
CA SER A 78 -56.84 25.97 56.63
C SER A 78 -56.89 26.61 55.23
N SER A 79 -57.08 27.93 55.16
CA SER A 79 -57.09 28.70 53.91
C SER A 79 -55.70 28.82 53.26
N GLU A 80 -54.63 28.87 54.06
CA GLU A 80 -53.27 29.05 53.59
C GLU A 80 -52.70 27.76 52.99
N LEU A 81 -53.07 26.62 53.56
CA LEU A 81 -52.80 25.30 53.00
C LEU A 81 -53.57 25.06 51.69
N LEU A 82 -54.83 25.48 51.60
CA LEU A 82 -55.61 25.38 50.36
C LEU A 82 -54.99 26.22 49.23
N ASN A 83 -54.60 27.47 49.50
CA ASN A 83 -53.90 28.31 48.52
C ASN A 83 -52.56 27.70 48.08
N GLN A 84 -51.82 27.06 48.98
CA GLN A 84 -50.59 26.34 48.63
C GLN A 84 -50.87 25.13 47.73
N ILE A 85 -51.93 24.37 48.01
CA ILE A 85 -52.35 23.24 47.18
C ILE A 85 -52.73 23.73 45.78
N GLU A 86 -53.60 24.73 45.65
CA GLU A 86 -54.00 25.29 44.35
C GLU A 86 -52.80 25.81 43.55
N THR A 87 -51.85 26.47 44.23
CA THR A 87 -50.63 26.98 43.57
C THR A 87 -49.73 25.84 43.08
N GLN A 88 -49.62 24.75 43.84
CA GLN A 88 -48.85 23.58 43.44
C GLN A 88 -49.55 22.80 42.31
N GLU A 89 -50.88 22.69 42.35
CA GLU A 89 -51.68 22.07 41.28
C GLU A 89 -51.50 22.81 39.96
N ALA A 90 -51.52 24.16 39.97
CA ALA A 90 -51.25 24.96 38.78
C ALA A 90 -49.82 24.75 38.23
N LYS A 91 -48.82 24.62 39.12
CA LYS A 91 -47.43 24.32 38.72
C LYS A 91 -47.28 22.92 38.12
N ILE A 92 -47.98 21.93 38.68
CA ILE A 92 -47.99 20.57 38.15
C ILE A 92 -48.61 20.57 36.76
N LEU A 93 -49.75 21.25 36.58
CA LEU A 93 -50.43 21.35 35.29
C LEU A 93 -49.55 22.00 34.21
N ASP A 94 -48.85 23.10 34.55
CA ASP A 94 -47.91 23.75 33.63
C ASP A 94 -46.70 22.84 33.31
N CYS A 95 -46.16 22.14 34.33
CA CYS A 95 -45.08 21.18 34.15
C CYS A 95 -45.50 20.03 33.21
N GLU A 96 -46.70 19.47 33.40
CA GLU A 96 -47.26 18.44 32.54
C GLU A 96 -47.43 18.91 31.09
N GLN A 97 -47.96 20.12 30.90
CA GLN A 97 -48.15 20.69 29.57
C GLN A 97 -46.81 20.94 28.87
N ARG A 98 -45.79 21.37 29.63
CA ARG A 98 -44.42 21.52 29.14
C ARG A 98 -43.83 20.18 28.73
N CYS A 99 -43.97 19.15 29.56
CA CYS A 99 -43.56 17.78 29.26
C CYS A 99 -44.23 17.24 27.98
N ARG A 100 -45.54 17.45 27.79
CA ARG A 100 -46.25 17.02 26.57
C ARG A 100 -45.68 17.69 25.31
N LYS A 101 -45.41 19.01 25.37
CA LYS A 101 -44.80 19.73 24.25
C LYS A 101 -43.42 19.15 23.91
N THR A 102 -42.56 18.97 24.92
CA THR A 102 -41.22 18.38 24.73
C THR A 102 -41.28 16.96 24.16
N LEU A 103 -42.22 16.13 24.62
CA LEU A 103 -42.43 14.78 24.10
C LEU A 103 -42.78 14.78 22.61
N HIS A 104 -43.72 15.64 22.20
CA HIS A 104 -44.12 15.76 20.81
C HIS A 104 -42.98 16.30 19.92
N ASP A 105 -42.22 17.28 20.41
CA ASP A 105 -41.06 17.80 19.67
C ASP A 105 -39.95 16.75 19.52
N LEU A 106 -39.75 15.93 20.55
CA LEU A 106 -38.83 14.79 20.52
C LEU A 106 -39.25 13.76 19.47
N GLN A 107 -40.53 13.39 19.42
CA GLN A 107 -41.07 12.48 18.40
C GLN A 107 -40.84 13.00 16.97
N LYS A 108 -41.16 14.27 16.72
CA LYS A 108 -40.87 14.89 15.41
C LYS A 108 -39.39 14.91 15.07
N SER A 109 -38.53 15.14 16.06
CA SER A 109 -37.08 15.08 15.86
C SER A 109 -36.61 13.65 15.54
N GLU A 110 -37.23 12.65 16.15
CA GLU A 110 -36.93 11.24 15.92
C GLU A 110 -37.34 10.79 14.51
N GLU A 111 -38.53 11.16 14.05
CA GLU A 111 -38.98 10.91 12.67
C GLU A 111 -38.01 11.50 11.64
N ARG A 112 -37.57 12.76 11.86
CA ARG A 112 -36.56 13.40 11.00
C ARG A 112 -35.23 12.66 11.04
N ARG A 113 -34.76 12.26 12.23
CA ARG A 113 -33.53 11.48 12.39
C ARG A 113 -33.60 10.17 11.59
N GLN A 114 -34.74 9.49 11.64
CA GLN A 114 -34.95 8.22 10.94
C GLN A 114 -35.00 8.40 9.42
N ALA A 115 -35.60 9.49 8.94
CA ALA A 115 -35.55 9.87 7.52
C ALA A 115 -34.09 10.09 7.05
N PHE A 116 -33.30 10.87 7.79
CA PHE A 116 -31.88 11.07 7.47
C PHE A 116 -31.08 9.76 7.53
N GLU A 117 -31.38 8.88 8.48
CA GLU A 117 -30.71 7.58 8.59
C GLU A 117 -30.99 6.70 7.36
N ASN A 118 -32.23 6.70 6.87
CA ASN A 118 -32.60 6.01 5.63
C ASN A 118 -31.89 6.61 4.41
N ASP A 119 -31.78 7.93 4.33
CA ASP A 119 -31.04 8.61 3.25
C ASP A 119 -29.55 8.24 3.28
N VAL A 120 -28.93 8.22 4.46
CA VAL A 120 -27.54 7.80 4.64
C VAL A 120 -27.35 6.35 4.19
N ILE A 121 -28.27 5.44 4.54
CA ILE A 121 -28.23 4.05 4.08
C ILE A 121 -28.35 3.97 2.56
N SER A 122 -29.26 4.73 1.95
CA SER A 122 -29.45 4.80 0.51
C SER A 122 -28.18 5.28 -0.21
N LEU A 123 -27.61 6.40 0.26
CA LEU A 123 -26.39 6.97 -0.30
C LEU A 123 -25.19 6.02 -0.17
N ARG A 124 -25.05 5.32 0.96
CA ARG A 124 -24.01 4.30 1.15
C ARG A 124 -24.15 3.14 0.17
N LYS A 125 -25.38 2.69 -0.10
CA LYS A 125 -25.64 1.64 -1.12
C LYS A 125 -25.23 2.12 -2.51
N GLN A 126 -25.63 3.33 -2.89
CA GLN A 126 -25.23 3.93 -4.18
C GLN A 126 -23.71 4.06 -4.31
N LEU A 127 -23.04 4.53 -3.25
CA LEU A 127 -21.58 4.66 -3.24
C LEU A 127 -20.89 3.30 -3.41
N THR A 128 -21.38 2.28 -2.73
CA THR A 128 -20.86 0.91 -2.84
C THR A 128 -21.06 0.35 -4.24
N GLU A 129 -22.23 0.58 -4.85
CA GLU A 129 -22.51 0.15 -6.20
C GLU A 129 -21.63 0.85 -7.23
N GLN A 130 -21.42 2.17 -7.09
CA GLN A 130 -20.49 2.93 -7.93
C GLN A 130 -19.04 2.44 -7.75
N SER A 131 -18.62 2.18 -6.51
CA SER A 131 -17.30 1.61 -6.23
C SER A 131 -17.11 0.25 -6.93
N ASN A 132 -18.12 -0.62 -6.88
CA ASN A 132 -18.07 -1.92 -7.55
C ASN A 132 -18.03 -1.80 -9.07
N LYS A 133 -18.80 -0.85 -9.66
CA LYS A 133 -18.74 -0.55 -11.10
C LYS A 133 -17.35 -0.08 -11.51
N ASN A 134 -16.77 0.86 -10.76
CA ASN A 134 -15.41 1.34 -11.00
C ASN A 134 -14.38 0.22 -10.88
N GLN A 135 -14.50 -0.66 -9.88
CA GLN A 135 -13.59 -1.78 -9.71
C GLN A 135 -13.65 -2.76 -10.88
N ARG A 136 -14.85 -3.03 -11.44
CA ARG A 136 -14.98 -3.87 -12.65
C ARG A 136 -14.26 -3.25 -13.85
N ILE A 137 -14.43 -1.94 -14.06
CA ILE A 137 -13.75 -1.22 -15.15
C ILE A 137 -12.23 -1.26 -14.99
N ILE A 138 -11.73 -1.09 -13.75
CA ILE A 138 -10.30 -1.20 -13.45
C ILE A 138 -9.79 -2.60 -13.79
N ASN A 139 -10.44 -3.64 -13.30
CA ASN A 139 -10.03 -5.02 -13.56
C ASN A 139 -10.03 -5.37 -15.06
N GLU A 140 -11.02 -4.90 -15.82
CA GLU A 140 -11.07 -5.08 -17.28
C GLU A 140 -9.94 -4.33 -18.00
N ARG A 141 -9.61 -3.12 -17.55
CA ARG A 141 -8.49 -2.34 -18.09
C ARG A 141 -7.15 -2.98 -17.77
N ASP A 142 -6.96 -3.46 -16.55
CA ASP A 142 -5.73 -4.14 -16.14
C ASP A 142 -5.51 -5.43 -16.95
N ALA A 143 -6.57 -6.20 -17.21
CA ALA A 143 -6.49 -7.36 -18.09
C ALA A 143 -6.04 -6.98 -19.51
N LYS A 144 -6.60 -5.91 -20.09
CA LYS A 144 -6.20 -5.40 -21.41
C LYS A 144 -4.76 -4.90 -21.43
N ILE A 145 -4.33 -4.17 -20.40
CA ILE A 145 -2.95 -3.70 -20.27
C ILE A 145 -1.97 -4.88 -20.20
N ASN A 146 -2.29 -5.91 -19.39
CA ASN A 146 -1.44 -7.10 -19.28
C ASN A 146 -1.34 -7.85 -20.61
N MET A 147 -2.44 -7.97 -21.36
CA MET A 147 -2.42 -8.55 -22.71
C MET A 147 -1.52 -7.73 -23.65
N LEU A 148 -1.62 -6.40 -23.64
CA LEU A 148 -0.79 -5.51 -24.47
C LEU A 148 0.69 -5.59 -24.10
N ILE A 149 1.01 -5.67 -22.80
CA ILE A 149 2.39 -5.84 -22.33
C ILE A 149 2.96 -7.15 -22.89
N GLU A 150 2.20 -8.24 -22.83
CA GLU A 150 2.67 -9.53 -23.33
C GLU A 150 2.86 -9.52 -24.85
N GLN A 151 1.93 -8.90 -25.58
CA GLN A 151 2.08 -8.67 -27.02
C GLN A 151 3.35 -7.86 -27.34
N TYR A 152 3.63 -6.79 -26.59
CA TYR A 152 4.82 -5.98 -26.82
C TYR A 152 6.12 -6.77 -26.58
N LYS A 153 6.16 -7.62 -25.54
CA LYS A 153 7.31 -8.51 -25.31
C LYS A 153 7.53 -9.47 -26.48
N HIS A 154 6.46 -10.06 -27.01
CA HIS A 154 6.54 -10.94 -28.18
C HIS A 154 7.11 -10.21 -29.40
N VAL A 155 6.66 -8.98 -29.66
CA VAL A 155 7.17 -8.16 -30.77
C VAL A 155 8.64 -7.78 -30.56
N ASP A 156 9.05 -7.37 -29.36
CA ASP A 156 10.46 -7.06 -29.05
C ASP A 156 11.38 -8.27 -29.26
N LEU A 157 10.96 -9.46 -28.82
CA LEU A 157 11.69 -10.70 -29.07
C LEU A 157 11.78 -11.05 -30.57
N SER A 158 10.70 -10.85 -31.32
CA SER A 158 10.70 -11.05 -32.77
C SER A 158 11.68 -10.11 -33.47
N ASN A 159 11.65 -8.82 -33.14
CA ASN A 159 12.55 -7.81 -33.71
C ASN A 159 14.02 -8.15 -33.45
N LYS A 160 14.36 -8.60 -32.22
CA LYS A 160 15.71 -9.05 -31.88
C LYS A 160 16.15 -10.25 -32.71
N LYS A 161 15.26 -11.22 -32.95
CA LYS A 161 15.57 -12.37 -33.81
C LYS A 161 15.75 -11.95 -35.27
N ASP A 162 14.93 -11.02 -35.77
CA ASP A 162 15.06 -10.50 -37.14
C ASP A 162 16.38 -9.75 -37.35
N GLU A 163 16.83 -8.98 -36.35
CA GLU A 163 18.16 -8.36 -36.37
C GLU A 163 19.29 -9.40 -36.41
N GLN A 164 19.17 -10.49 -35.62
CA GLN A 164 20.13 -11.59 -35.65
C GLN A 164 20.16 -12.30 -37.00
N ILE A 165 18.99 -12.57 -37.59
CA ILE A 165 18.87 -13.17 -38.93
C ILE A 165 19.57 -12.29 -39.95
N LYS A 166 19.29 -10.97 -39.97
CA LYS A 166 19.95 -10.03 -40.88
C LYS A 166 21.47 -10.04 -40.72
N SER A 167 21.98 -10.01 -39.49
CA SER A 167 23.42 -10.07 -39.21
C SER A 167 24.07 -11.35 -39.73
N LEU A 168 23.45 -12.51 -39.48
CA LEU A 168 23.94 -13.80 -39.97
C LEU A 168 23.86 -13.92 -41.50
N GLN A 169 22.83 -13.36 -42.12
CA GLN A 169 22.71 -13.28 -43.58
C GLN A 169 23.83 -12.43 -44.19
N THR A 170 24.17 -11.28 -43.59
CA THR A 170 25.30 -10.45 -44.03
C THR A 170 26.61 -11.24 -43.94
N LYS A 171 26.86 -11.92 -42.81
CA LYS A 171 28.05 -12.78 -42.67
C LYS A 171 28.09 -13.88 -43.73
N LEU A 172 26.98 -14.58 -43.98
CA LEU A 172 26.94 -15.59 -45.04
C LEU A 172 27.24 -15.02 -46.43
N ALA A 173 26.80 -13.79 -46.72
CA ALA A 173 27.13 -13.12 -47.97
C ALA A 173 28.64 -12.82 -48.08
N GLU A 174 29.28 -12.39 -47.00
CA GLU A 174 30.74 -12.21 -46.93
C GLU A 174 31.47 -13.53 -47.18
N TYR A 175 31.05 -14.62 -46.55
CA TYR A 175 31.61 -15.96 -46.80
C TYR A 175 31.46 -16.40 -48.26
N ARG A 176 30.31 -16.12 -48.90
CA ARG A 176 30.12 -16.40 -50.34
C ARG A 176 31.10 -15.61 -51.20
N ASN A 177 31.38 -14.36 -50.86
CA ASN A 177 32.37 -13.54 -51.58
C ASN A 177 33.78 -14.13 -51.44
N VAL A 178 34.17 -14.54 -50.23
CA VAL A 178 35.46 -15.23 -50.00
C VAL A 178 35.55 -16.53 -50.80
N GLU A 179 34.46 -17.31 -50.85
CA GLU A 179 34.40 -18.54 -51.66
C GLU A 179 34.60 -18.27 -53.16
N LEU A 180 34.06 -17.16 -53.69
CA LEU A 180 34.29 -16.74 -55.08
C LEU A 180 35.75 -16.35 -55.34
N ILE A 181 36.36 -15.60 -54.42
CA ILE A 181 37.79 -15.22 -54.51
C ILE A 181 38.66 -16.48 -54.49
N TYR A 182 38.39 -17.41 -53.58
CA TYR A 182 39.09 -18.69 -53.50
C TYR A 182 38.99 -19.48 -54.81
N LYS A 183 37.79 -19.61 -55.39
CA LYS A 183 37.59 -20.29 -56.68
C LYS A 183 38.38 -19.62 -57.81
N GLY A 184 38.41 -18.29 -57.83
CA GLY A 184 39.20 -17.51 -58.79
C GLY A 184 40.71 -17.72 -58.64
N LEU A 185 41.22 -17.69 -57.40
CA LEU A 185 42.63 -17.98 -57.10
C LEU A 185 43.00 -19.40 -57.52
N ALA A 186 42.16 -20.40 -57.21
CA ALA A 186 42.38 -21.78 -57.63
C ALA A 186 42.43 -21.93 -59.17
N SER A 187 41.58 -21.21 -59.91
CA SER A 187 41.63 -21.22 -61.38
C SER A 187 42.89 -20.56 -61.95
N ASN A 188 43.32 -19.44 -61.36
CA ASN A 188 44.54 -18.74 -61.78
C ASN A 188 45.77 -19.62 -61.52
N PHE A 189 45.84 -20.21 -60.34
CA PHE A 189 46.92 -21.10 -59.96
C PHE A 189 46.98 -22.34 -60.86
N LYS A 190 45.83 -22.94 -61.18
CA LYS A 190 45.74 -24.06 -62.14
C LYS A 190 46.35 -23.70 -63.50
N ALA A 191 46.09 -22.49 -64.00
CA ALA A 191 46.65 -22.02 -65.26
C ALA A 191 48.18 -21.79 -65.16
N GLU A 192 48.66 -21.28 -64.03
CA GLU A 192 50.09 -21.04 -63.78
C GLU A 192 50.88 -22.35 -63.63
N LEU A 193 50.33 -23.34 -62.95
CA LEU A 193 50.87 -24.70 -62.90
C LEU A 193 50.97 -25.33 -64.29
N GLN A 194 49.92 -25.20 -65.12
CA GLN A 194 49.95 -25.73 -66.50
C GLN A 194 51.10 -25.11 -67.30
N LYS A 195 51.41 -23.83 -67.09
CA LYS A 195 52.58 -23.17 -67.70
C LYS A 195 53.91 -23.73 -67.18
N MET A 196 54.07 -23.86 -65.85
CA MET A 196 55.30 -24.39 -65.25
C MET A 196 55.57 -25.85 -65.62
N VAL A 197 54.52 -26.67 -65.69
CA VAL A 197 54.61 -28.07 -66.15
C VAL A 197 55.01 -28.13 -67.61
N GLY A 198 54.47 -27.23 -68.45
CA GLY A 198 54.83 -27.11 -69.87
C GLY A 198 56.28 -26.69 -70.12
N SER A 199 56.95 -26.05 -69.14
CA SER A 199 58.34 -25.59 -69.25
C SER A 199 59.38 -26.49 -68.57
N CYS A 200 58.98 -27.60 -67.92
CA CYS A 200 59.91 -28.52 -67.25
C CYS A 200 60.70 -29.37 -68.25
N GLN A 201 62.04 -29.33 -68.16
CA GLN A 201 62.94 -30.09 -69.05
C GLN A 201 63.78 -31.11 -68.28
N THR A 202 64.03 -30.90 -66.98
CA THR A 202 64.86 -31.79 -66.14
C THR A 202 64.08 -32.46 -65.00
N ILE A 203 64.67 -33.46 -64.36
CA ILE A 203 64.07 -34.15 -63.19
C ILE A 203 64.03 -33.21 -61.98
N GLN A 204 65.06 -32.38 -61.77
CA GLN A 204 65.08 -31.39 -60.69
C GLN A 204 63.99 -30.31 -60.83
N ASP A 205 63.66 -29.91 -62.06
CA ASP A 205 62.54 -28.98 -62.30
C ASP A 205 61.21 -29.60 -61.86
N LYS A 206 61.04 -30.91 -62.07
CA LYS A 206 59.84 -31.65 -61.69
C LYS A 206 59.73 -31.81 -60.17
N ASP A 207 60.83 -32.13 -59.48
CA ASP A 207 60.85 -32.28 -58.01
C ASP A 207 60.52 -30.96 -57.31
N ARG A 208 61.04 -29.82 -57.80
CA ARG A 208 60.73 -28.50 -57.26
C ARG A 208 59.25 -28.13 -57.40
N VAL A 209 58.65 -28.44 -58.55
CA VAL A 209 57.21 -28.23 -58.78
C VAL A 209 56.36 -29.12 -57.88
N ILE A 210 56.80 -30.36 -57.62
CA ILE A 210 56.10 -31.30 -56.72
C ILE A 210 56.12 -30.81 -55.27
N GLU A 211 57.25 -30.33 -54.75
CA GLU A 211 57.33 -29.82 -53.38
C GLU A 211 56.43 -28.60 -53.14
N GLU A 212 56.41 -27.65 -54.08
CA GLU A 212 55.54 -26.48 -54.03
C GLU A 212 54.05 -26.87 -54.10
N LEU A 213 53.71 -27.86 -54.92
CA LEU A 213 52.35 -28.42 -55.01
C LEU A 213 51.88 -29.07 -53.71
N ILE A 214 52.78 -29.80 -53.03
CA ILE A 214 52.47 -30.46 -51.76
C ILE A 214 52.24 -29.42 -50.66
N ARG A 215 53.15 -28.45 -50.49
CA ARG A 215 53.01 -27.37 -49.51
C ARG A 215 51.69 -26.62 -49.69
N TYR A 216 51.37 -26.26 -50.93
CA TYR A 216 50.15 -25.53 -51.24
C TYR A 216 48.88 -26.34 -50.99
N ASN A 217 48.86 -27.63 -51.37
CA ASN A 217 47.69 -28.50 -51.14
C ASN A 217 47.36 -28.67 -49.66
N VAL A 218 48.38 -28.71 -48.79
CA VAL A 218 48.17 -28.81 -47.34
C VAL A 218 47.50 -27.54 -46.82
N ILE A 219 48.06 -26.37 -47.12
CA ILE A 219 47.53 -25.07 -46.66
C ILE A 219 46.11 -24.84 -47.19
N LEU A 220 45.87 -25.09 -48.48
CA LEU A 220 44.52 -24.93 -49.04
C LEU A 220 43.50 -25.88 -48.41
N LYS A 221 43.87 -27.13 -48.15
CA LYS A 221 42.95 -28.10 -47.53
C LYS A 221 42.58 -27.67 -46.11
N GLU A 222 43.53 -27.19 -45.33
CA GLU A 222 43.29 -26.72 -43.96
C GLU A 222 42.37 -25.49 -43.95
N GLU A 223 42.67 -24.47 -44.74
CA GLU A 223 41.86 -23.25 -44.83
C GLU A 223 40.47 -23.54 -45.41
N HIS A 224 40.36 -24.38 -46.45
CA HIS A 224 39.06 -24.76 -46.99
C HIS A 224 38.22 -25.57 -45.99
N SER A 225 38.82 -26.48 -45.22
CA SER A 225 38.11 -27.24 -44.18
C SER A 225 37.54 -26.29 -43.12
N LYS A 226 38.39 -25.39 -42.60
CA LYS A 226 37.98 -24.42 -41.57
C LYS A 226 36.85 -23.52 -42.05
N MET A 227 36.97 -22.98 -43.26
CA MET A 227 35.94 -22.14 -43.88
C MET A 227 34.64 -22.90 -44.16
N SER A 228 34.72 -24.19 -44.49
CA SER A 228 33.56 -25.05 -44.68
C SER A 228 32.82 -25.31 -43.36
N ASP A 229 33.55 -25.58 -42.29
CA ASP A 229 32.99 -25.84 -40.96
C ASP A 229 32.30 -24.57 -40.40
N ASP A 230 32.96 -23.42 -40.47
CA ASP A 230 32.41 -22.13 -40.04
C ASP A 230 31.11 -21.77 -40.81
N LYS A 231 31.09 -22.03 -42.13
CA LYS A 231 29.90 -21.83 -42.98
C LYS A 231 28.76 -22.76 -42.58
N GLN A 232 29.04 -24.03 -42.30
CA GLN A 232 28.00 -24.98 -41.86
C GLN A 232 27.40 -24.59 -40.51
N ASP A 233 28.22 -24.11 -39.57
CA ASP A 233 27.74 -23.67 -38.27
C ASP A 233 26.89 -22.40 -38.35
N LEU A 234 27.24 -21.46 -39.23
CA LEU A 234 26.38 -20.30 -39.51
C LEU A 234 25.03 -20.71 -40.10
N ILE A 235 25.01 -21.66 -41.04
CA ILE A 235 23.76 -22.19 -41.64
C ILE A 235 22.90 -22.85 -40.57
N ARG A 236 23.47 -23.75 -39.75
CA ARG A 236 22.73 -24.40 -38.65
C ARG A 236 22.14 -23.40 -37.67
N ASN A 237 22.88 -22.34 -37.33
CA ASN A 237 22.41 -21.29 -36.44
C ASN A 237 21.25 -20.48 -37.06
N LEU A 238 21.35 -20.15 -38.35
CA LEU A 238 20.28 -19.48 -39.10
C LEU A 238 19.02 -20.34 -39.17
N ASP A 239 19.15 -21.62 -39.50
CA ASP A 239 18.01 -22.54 -39.57
C ASP A 239 17.32 -22.68 -38.22
N ARG A 240 18.10 -22.80 -37.13
CA ARG A 240 17.57 -22.85 -35.77
C ARG A 240 16.77 -21.60 -35.41
N ILE A 241 17.28 -20.41 -35.72
CA ILE A 241 16.60 -19.14 -35.40
C ILE A 241 15.36 -18.98 -36.29
N THR A 242 15.44 -19.33 -37.57
CA THR A 242 14.33 -19.27 -38.53
C THR A 242 13.16 -20.14 -38.08
N VAL A 243 13.42 -21.40 -37.74
CA VAL A 243 12.39 -22.32 -37.21
C VAL A 243 11.79 -21.80 -35.89
N GLN A 244 12.59 -21.15 -35.05
CA GLN A 244 12.09 -20.53 -33.83
C GLN A 244 11.24 -19.26 -34.09
N CYS A 245 11.43 -18.57 -35.22
CA CYS A 245 10.58 -17.46 -35.63
C CYS A 245 9.26 -17.96 -36.22
N GLU A 246 9.29 -18.98 -37.08
CA GLU A 246 8.09 -19.58 -37.70
C GLU A 246 7.12 -20.13 -36.65
N LYS A 247 7.64 -20.76 -35.59
CA LYS A 247 6.82 -21.26 -34.47
C LYS A 247 6.17 -20.17 -33.63
N MET A 248 6.62 -18.92 -33.71
CA MET A 248 6.03 -17.79 -32.97
C MET A 248 4.96 -17.05 -33.77
N GLN A 249 4.82 -17.33 -35.07
CA GLN A 249 3.83 -16.71 -35.95
C GLN A 249 2.52 -17.52 -36.08
N LEU A 250 2.47 -18.72 -35.50
CA LEU A 250 1.29 -19.61 -35.38
C LEU A 250 0.70 -19.53 -33.98
#